data_AF-A0AAX0BQD6-F1
#
_entry.id   AF-A0AAX0BQD6-F1
#
_cell.length_a   1.000
_cell.length_b   1.000
_cell.length_c   1.000
_cell.angle_alpha   90.00
_cell.angle_beta   90.00
_cell.angle_gamma   90.00
#
_symmetry.space_group_name_H-M   'P 1'
#
loop_
_entity.id
_entity.type
_entity.pdbx_description
1 polymer ?
#
loop_
_entity_poly.entity_id
_entity_poly.type
_entity_poly.pdbx_seq_one_letter_code
_entity_poly.pdbx_strand_id
1 'polypeptide(L)'
;MANGLLLQYVNKRKNDYKHFMGVSSLPSFELISKHISLSDANASGWGAWATHRFDFQSQSHSIEVWEDLWKPQLHGDYVIFHELTHLLDTENLVNGDKKKNAMVRGFLEYHASQIETIKILGYESIGENISFSMKQQVETVASIKSMQNFVDEPANTAKSLLRRSDFPKDLETLLTTAALIFNYYGRRSICLMYAQDYREDVDIMEFSEFIGTAQLAALDTFLKGWLNAAQIDVLGQFYFGMIGTKIKEYGLV
;
A
#
# COMPACT_ATOMS: atom_id res chain seq x y z
N MET A 1 -19.18 -21.88 -6.89
CA MET A 1 -18.12 -22.58 -6.14
C MET A 1 -16.92 -21.66 -5.84
N ALA A 2 -16.42 -20.86 -6.80
CA ALA A 2 -15.31 -19.91 -6.59
C ALA A 2 -15.53 -18.89 -5.44
N ASN A 3 -16.71 -18.25 -5.35
CA ASN A 3 -17.00 -17.29 -4.27
C ASN A 3 -16.92 -17.90 -2.85
N GLY A 4 -17.23 -19.19 -2.70
CA GLY A 4 -17.14 -19.88 -1.41
C GLY A 4 -15.69 -20.12 -0.97
N LEU A 5 -14.81 -20.45 -1.92
CA LEU A 5 -13.39 -20.67 -1.67
C LEU A 5 -12.67 -19.36 -1.36
N LEU A 6 -12.98 -18.28 -2.10
CA LEU A 6 -12.47 -16.95 -1.80
C LEU A 6 -12.87 -16.49 -0.40
N LEU A 7 -14.14 -16.67 -0.02
CA LEU A 7 -14.63 -16.31 1.31
C LEU A 7 -13.92 -17.10 2.43
N GLN A 8 -13.73 -18.42 2.24
CA GLN A 8 -13.00 -19.24 3.20
C GLN A 8 -11.53 -18.80 3.33
N TYR A 9 -10.88 -18.52 2.20
CA TYR A 9 -9.52 -18.02 2.15
C TYR A 9 -9.38 -16.70 2.90
N VAL A 10 -10.17 -15.68 2.57
CA VAL A 10 -10.13 -14.37 3.25
C VAL A 10 -10.43 -14.51 4.74
N ASN A 11 -11.42 -15.33 5.13
CA ASN A 11 -11.72 -15.55 6.55
C ASN A 11 -10.57 -16.21 7.31
N LYS A 12 -9.83 -17.13 6.70
CA LYS A 12 -8.61 -17.69 7.28
C LYS A 12 -7.57 -16.60 7.46
N ARG A 13 -7.29 -15.83 6.41
CA ARG A 13 -6.30 -14.72 6.45
C ARG A 13 -6.65 -13.63 7.46
N LYS A 14 -7.93 -13.35 7.71
CA LYS A 14 -8.36 -12.44 8.80
C LYS A 14 -7.89 -12.93 10.16
N ASN A 15 -7.97 -14.23 10.44
CA ASN A 15 -7.53 -14.79 11.71
C ASN A 15 -6.00 -14.75 11.83
N ASP A 16 -5.30 -15.07 10.75
CA ASP A 16 -3.83 -14.98 10.71
C ASP A 16 -3.36 -13.54 10.89
N TYR A 17 -4.02 -12.57 10.25
CA TYR A 17 -3.73 -11.15 10.38
C TYR A 17 -3.94 -10.66 11.82
N LYS A 18 -5.03 -11.06 12.48
CA LYS A 18 -5.27 -10.73 13.90
C LYS A 18 -4.14 -11.25 14.80
N HIS A 19 -3.70 -12.48 14.58
CA HIS A 19 -2.57 -13.06 15.30
C HIS A 19 -1.28 -12.26 15.03
N PHE A 20 -0.99 -12.01 13.75
CA PHE A 20 0.19 -11.29 13.29
C PHE A 20 0.32 -9.89 13.89
N MET A 21 -0.80 -9.15 13.92
CA MET A 21 -0.90 -7.80 14.47
C MET A 21 -1.12 -7.75 15.98
N GLY A 22 -1.38 -8.90 16.64
CA GLY A 22 -1.70 -8.95 18.06
C GLY A 22 -3.02 -8.28 18.45
N VAL A 23 -4.01 -8.25 17.55
CA VAL A 23 -5.33 -7.63 17.80
C VAL A 23 -6.42 -8.69 17.97
N SER A 24 -7.38 -8.44 18.87
CA SER A 24 -8.46 -9.40 19.18
C SER A 24 -9.57 -9.45 18.11
N SER A 25 -9.76 -8.34 17.39
CA SER A 25 -10.89 -8.14 16.47
C SER A 25 -10.51 -7.23 15.31
N LEU A 26 -11.30 -7.30 14.25
CA LEU A 26 -11.24 -6.40 13.10
C LEU A 26 -12.63 -5.79 12.85
N PRO A 27 -12.71 -4.59 12.26
CA PRO A 27 -13.98 -4.04 11.79
C PRO A 27 -14.69 -5.00 10.83
N SER A 28 -16.02 -4.93 10.79
CA SER A 28 -16.81 -5.69 9.82
C SER A 28 -16.63 -5.11 8.42
N PHE A 29 -16.58 -5.97 7.41
CA PHE A 29 -16.50 -5.56 6.01
C PHE A 29 -17.25 -6.54 5.10
N GLU A 30 -17.70 -6.03 3.96
CA GLU A 30 -18.23 -6.82 2.86
C GLU A 30 -17.08 -7.31 1.95
N LEU A 31 -17.06 -8.60 1.65
CA LEU A 31 -16.11 -9.16 0.68
C LEU A 31 -16.77 -9.18 -0.71
N ILE A 32 -16.16 -8.47 -1.65
CA ILE A 32 -16.64 -8.36 -3.03
C ILE A 32 -15.64 -9.07 -3.94
N SER A 33 -16.11 -10.00 -4.76
CA SER A 33 -15.27 -10.61 -5.79
C SER A 33 -15.15 -9.66 -6.98
N LYS A 34 -13.94 -9.42 -7.48
CA LYS A 34 -13.71 -8.65 -8.72
C LYS A 34 -12.99 -9.48 -9.78
N HIS A 35 -13.30 -9.18 -11.04
CA HIS A 35 -12.56 -9.68 -12.18
C HIS A 35 -11.46 -8.66 -12.54
N ILE A 36 -10.26 -9.15 -12.89
CA ILE A 36 -9.16 -8.29 -13.32
C ILE A 36 -9.05 -8.37 -14.84
N SER A 37 -8.99 -7.20 -15.48
CA SER A 37 -8.79 -7.08 -16.91
C SER A 37 -7.39 -6.54 -17.23
N LEU A 38 -6.65 -7.26 -18.07
CA LEU A 38 -5.38 -6.77 -18.61
C LEU A 38 -5.56 -5.52 -19.46
N SER A 39 -6.69 -5.37 -20.17
CA SER A 39 -6.95 -4.15 -20.96
C SER A 39 -7.04 -2.92 -20.07
N ASP A 40 -7.72 -3.05 -18.94
CA ASP A 40 -7.98 -1.93 -18.02
C ASP A 40 -6.70 -1.55 -17.29
N ALA A 41 -5.91 -2.56 -16.89
CA ALA A 41 -4.60 -2.36 -16.29
C ALA A 41 -3.63 -1.66 -17.26
N ASN A 42 -3.60 -2.08 -18.53
CA ASN A 42 -2.77 -1.45 -19.55
C ASN A 42 -3.21 -0.01 -19.87
N ALA A 43 -4.52 0.25 -19.92
CA ALA A 43 -5.05 1.60 -20.16
C ALA A 43 -4.74 2.56 -18.99
N SER A 44 -4.84 2.07 -17.76
CA SER A 44 -4.60 2.84 -16.54
C SER A 44 -3.12 2.93 -16.19
N GLY A 45 -2.29 2.01 -16.71
CA GLY A 45 -0.87 1.89 -16.38
C GLY A 45 -0.61 1.22 -15.02
N TRP A 46 -1.65 0.71 -14.36
CA TRP A 46 -1.59 0.04 -13.07
C TRP A 46 -2.78 -0.90 -12.87
N GLY A 47 -2.68 -1.84 -11.94
CA GLY A 47 -3.79 -2.70 -11.52
C GLY A 47 -3.59 -3.19 -10.09
N ALA A 48 -4.68 -3.55 -9.41
CA ALA A 48 -4.64 -3.99 -8.02
C ALA A 48 -5.35 -5.35 -7.84
N TRP A 49 -4.67 -6.29 -7.19
CA TRP A 49 -5.21 -7.62 -6.88
C TRP A 49 -6.35 -7.59 -5.87
N ALA A 50 -6.28 -6.66 -4.92
CA ALA A 50 -7.34 -6.36 -3.98
C ALA A 50 -7.43 -4.85 -3.75
N THR A 51 -8.51 -4.39 -3.12
CA THR A 51 -8.73 -2.97 -2.81
C THR A 51 -9.69 -2.82 -1.63
N HIS A 52 -9.25 -2.15 -0.57
CA HIS A 52 -10.12 -1.68 0.50
C HIS A 52 -10.88 -0.41 0.08
N ARG A 53 -12.15 -0.33 0.45
CA ARG A 53 -12.95 0.88 0.35
C ARG A 53 -13.69 1.15 1.65
N PHE A 54 -13.85 2.43 1.95
CA PHE A 54 -14.70 2.91 3.02
C PHE A 54 -15.76 3.87 2.46
N ASP A 55 -17.03 3.52 2.65
CA ASP A 55 -18.15 4.37 2.29
C ASP A 55 -18.56 5.23 3.49
N PHE A 56 -18.32 6.53 3.38
CA PHE A 56 -18.67 7.49 4.42
C PHE A 56 -20.17 7.72 4.60
N GLN A 57 -21.01 7.40 3.61
CA GLN A 57 -22.45 7.55 3.71
C GLN A 57 -23.04 6.42 4.56
N SER A 58 -22.66 5.17 4.27
CA SER A 58 -23.13 4.00 5.01
C SER A 58 -22.26 3.65 6.23
N GLN A 59 -21.10 4.31 6.39
CA GLN A 59 -20.08 3.98 7.40
C GLN A 59 -19.70 2.50 7.35
N SER A 60 -19.48 1.99 6.15
CA SER A 60 -19.21 0.57 5.91
C SER A 60 -17.92 0.35 5.13
N HIS A 61 -17.30 -0.80 5.39
CA HIS A 61 -16.10 -1.23 4.70
C HIS A 61 -16.44 -2.29 3.66
N SER A 62 -15.73 -2.23 2.54
CA SER A 62 -15.65 -3.35 1.60
C SER A 62 -14.20 -3.65 1.24
N ILE A 63 -13.94 -4.92 0.94
CA ILE A 63 -12.67 -5.35 0.35
C ILE A 63 -13.02 -6.08 -0.95
N GLU A 64 -12.59 -5.50 -2.06
CA GLU A 64 -12.69 -6.10 -3.38
C GLU A 64 -11.45 -6.99 -3.61
N VAL A 65 -11.63 -8.25 -3.97
CA VAL A 65 -10.52 -9.20 -4.16
C VAL A 65 -10.69 -9.94 -5.48
N TRP A 66 -9.58 -10.13 -6.21
CA TRP A 66 -9.58 -10.95 -7.41
C TRP A 66 -10.09 -12.37 -7.10
N GLU A 67 -11.04 -12.83 -7.92
CA GLU A 67 -11.78 -14.07 -7.68
C GLU A 67 -10.91 -15.33 -7.54
N ASP A 68 -9.70 -15.30 -8.09
CA ASP A 68 -8.77 -16.42 -8.11
C ASP A 68 -7.67 -16.35 -7.04
N LEU A 69 -7.59 -15.25 -6.27
CA LEU A 69 -6.50 -15.02 -5.31
C LEU A 69 -6.40 -16.11 -4.22
N TRP A 70 -7.46 -16.89 -3.99
CA TRP A 70 -7.48 -18.01 -3.05
C TRP A 70 -6.59 -19.19 -3.47
N LYS A 71 -6.19 -19.26 -4.74
CA LYS A 71 -5.38 -20.35 -5.29
C LYS A 71 -4.00 -20.36 -4.60
N PRO A 72 -3.61 -21.44 -3.91
CA PRO A 72 -2.38 -21.48 -3.12
C PRO A 72 -1.11 -21.07 -3.89
N GLN A 73 -1.04 -21.44 -5.18
CA GLN A 73 0.09 -21.13 -6.06
C GLN A 73 0.26 -19.64 -6.40
N LEU A 74 -0.66 -18.77 -5.99
CA LEU A 74 -0.55 -17.33 -6.19
C LEU A 74 0.10 -16.61 -5.00
N HIS A 75 0.29 -17.28 -3.86
CA HIS A 75 0.95 -16.69 -2.68
C HIS A 75 0.37 -15.31 -2.27
N GLY A 76 -0.95 -15.10 -2.46
CA GLY A 76 -1.62 -13.80 -2.35
C GLY A 76 -1.88 -13.31 -0.91
N ASP A 77 -1.27 -13.93 0.11
CA ASP A 77 -1.55 -13.63 1.51
C ASP A 77 -1.18 -12.18 1.87
N TYR A 78 -0.03 -11.72 1.39
CA TYR A 78 0.50 -10.37 1.67
C TYR A 78 -0.43 -9.28 1.13
N VAL A 79 -1.10 -9.53 0.00
CA VAL A 79 -2.10 -8.62 -0.57
C VAL A 79 -3.30 -8.48 0.37
N ILE A 80 -3.79 -9.59 0.93
CA ILE A 80 -4.90 -9.51 1.90
C ILE A 80 -4.46 -8.79 3.17
N PHE A 81 -3.22 -8.99 3.62
CA PHE A 81 -2.68 -8.29 4.79
C PHE A 81 -2.59 -6.79 4.55
N HIS A 82 -2.20 -6.36 3.35
CA HIS A 82 -2.22 -4.95 2.94
C HIS A 82 -3.62 -4.34 3.13
N GLU A 83 -4.66 -4.95 2.55
CA GLU A 83 -6.02 -4.41 2.63
C GLU A 83 -6.64 -4.50 4.03
N LEU A 84 -6.29 -5.52 4.82
CA LEU A 84 -6.70 -5.60 6.22
C LEU A 84 -6.00 -4.55 7.10
N THR A 85 -4.82 -4.08 6.69
CA THR A 85 -4.14 -2.95 7.34
C THR A 85 -4.89 -1.65 7.07
N HIS A 86 -5.28 -1.39 5.82
CA HIS A 86 -6.16 -0.27 5.48
C HIS A 86 -7.47 -0.30 6.28
N LEU A 87 -8.10 -1.46 6.40
CA LEU A 87 -9.30 -1.66 7.22
C LEU A 87 -9.09 -1.24 8.68
N LEU A 88 -8.05 -1.77 9.32
CA LEU A 88 -7.77 -1.52 10.73
C LEU A 88 -7.39 -0.06 10.98
N ASP A 89 -6.52 0.50 10.15
CA ASP A 89 -6.04 1.87 10.31
C ASP A 89 -7.13 2.90 10.01
N THR A 90 -8.00 2.63 9.04
CA THR A 90 -9.15 3.49 8.77
C THR A 90 -10.03 3.59 10.02
N GLU A 91 -10.33 2.48 10.67
CA GLU A 91 -11.13 2.50 11.90
C GLU A 91 -10.43 3.29 13.02
N ASN A 92 -9.15 2.99 13.26
CA ASN A 92 -8.40 3.57 14.38
C ASN A 92 -8.08 5.06 14.20
N LEU A 93 -7.81 5.48 12.96
CA LEU A 93 -7.33 6.83 12.67
C LEU A 93 -8.44 7.70 12.11
N VAL A 94 -9.23 7.23 11.16
CA VAL A 94 -10.19 8.08 10.44
C VAL A 94 -11.46 8.30 11.25
N ASN A 95 -11.98 7.23 11.89
CA ASN A 95 -13.19 7.27 12.70
C ASN A 95 -14.35 8.05 12.03
N GLY A 96 -14.60 7.76 10.74
CA GLY A 96 -15.67 8.38 9.96
C GLY A 96 -15.42 9.81 9.44
N ASP A 97 -14.31 10.47 9.79
CA ASP A 97 -14.00 11.84 9.34
C ASP A 97 -13.41 11.85 7.91
N LYS A 98 -14.19 12.36 6.95
CA LYS A 98 -13.79 12.50 5.53
C LYS A 98 -12.50 13.28 5.33
N LYS A 99 -12.31 14.37 6.08
CA LYS A 99 -11.12 15.22 5.96
C LYS A 99 -9.92 14.48 6.53
N LYS A 100 -10.08 13.86 7.70
CA LYS A 100 -9.02 13.06 8.31
C LYS A 100 -8.60 11.92 7.40
N ASN A 101 -9.55 11.24 6.75
CA ASN A 101 -9.26 10.22 5.75
C ASN A 101 -8.35 10.74 4.63
N ALA A 102 -8.71 11.88 4.03
CA ALA A 102 -7.92 12.50 2.98
C ALA A 102 -6.51 12.87 3.45
N MET A 103 -6.37 13.29 4.72
CA MET A 103 -5.08 13.64 5.30
C MET A 103 -4.19 12.41 5.50
N VAL A 104 -4.72 11.32 6.06
CA VAL A 104 -3.91 10.17 6.47
C VAL A 104 -3.60 9.18 5.35
N ARG A 105 -4.12 9.37 4.11
CA ARG A 105 -3.92 8.42 3.00
C ARG A 105 -2.46 8.03 2.76
N GLY A 106 -1.53 8.98 2.80
CA GLY A 106 -0.10 8.66 2.66
C GLY A 106 0.41 7.72 3.76
N PHE A 107 -0.05 7.89 5.00
CA PHE A 107 0.28 6.99 6.09
C PHE A 107 -0.35 5.60 5.90
N LEU A 108 -1.61 5.52 5.47
CA LEU A 108 -2.30 4.24 5.28
C LEU A 108 -1.53 3.34 4.31
N GLU A 109 -1.08 3.89 3.17
CA GLU A 109 -0.25 3.16 2.19
C GLU A 109 1.13 2.80 2.72
N TYR A 110 1.75 3.71 3.47
CA TYR A 110 3.04 3.48 4.12
C TYR A 110 2.97 2.31 5.11
N HIS A 111 1.97 2.29 5.99
CA HIS A 111 1.83 1.25 7.00
C HIS A 111 1.38 -0.09 6.39
N ALA A 112 0.40 -0.08 5.49
CA ALA A 112 -0.02 -1.30 4.80
C ALA A 112 1.12 -1.98 4.05
N SER A 113 2.03 -1.21 3.43
CA SER A 113 3.21 -1.75 2.77
C SER A 113 4.34 -2.20 3.71
N GLN A 114 4.41 -1.67 4.93
CA GLN A 114 5.26 -2.26 5.98
C GLN A 114 4.79 -3.67 6.33
N ILE A 115 3.48 -3.82 6.59
CA ILE A 115 2.88 -5.09 6.98
C ILE A 115 2.95 -6.13 5.85
N GLU A 116 2.67 -5.72 4.60
CA GLU A 116 2.77 -6.62 3.44
C GLU A 116 4.22 -7.13 3.25
N THR A 117 5.22 -6.29 3.51
CA THR A 117 6.64 -6.65 3.34
C THR A 117 7.09 -7.67 4.37
N ILE A 118 6.70 -7.49 5.64
CA ILE A 118 7.01 -8.48 6.68
C ILE A 118 6.28 -9.80 6.36
N LYS A 119 5.03 -9.73 5.87
CA LYS A 119 4.26 -10.92 5.52
C LYS A 119 4.87 -11.69 4.35
N ILE A 120 5.31 -11.01 3.29
CA ILE A 120 5.90 -11.68 2.12
C ILE A 120 7.26 -12.31 2.43
N LEU A 121 7.99 -11.78 3.42
CA LEU A 121 9.22 -12.37 3.95
C LEU A 121 8.98 -13.68 4.73
N GLY A 122 7.72 -14.00 5.05
CA GLY A 122 7.33 -15.26 5.70
C GLY A 122 7.25 -15.19 7.23
N TYR A 123 7.34 -14.01 7.84
CA TYR A 123 7.21 -13.84 9.29
C TYR A 123 5.75 -13.95 9.75
N GLU A 124 5.55 -14.39 10.99
CA GLU A 124 4.24 -14.64 11.59
C GLU A 124 3.81 -13.53 12.55
N SER A 125 4.70 -12.61 12.92
CA SER A 125 4.36 -11.41 13.69
C SER A 125 5.33 -10.24 13.45
N ILE A 126 4.85 -9.01 13.65
CA ILE A 126 5.68 -7.79 13.62
C ILE A 126 6.72 -7.71 14.75
N GLY A 127 6.58 -8.53 15.80
CA GLY A 127 7.47 -8.55 16.97
C GLY A 127 8.61 -9.57 16.90
N GLU A 128 8.73 -10.31 15.80
CA GLU A 128 9.80 -11.30 15.62
C GLU A 128 11.16 -10.63 15.37
N ASN A 129 12.25 -11.37 15.58
CA ASN A 129 13.59 -10.92 15.21
C ASN A 129 13.77 -11.00 13.69
N ILE A 130 13.21 -10.02 12.98
CA ILE A 130 13.24 -9.94 11.52
C ILE A 130 14.66 -9.64 11.05
N SER A 131 15.15 -10.44 10.11
CA SER A 131 16.42 -10.24 9.42
C SER A 131 16.37 -10.90 8.04
N PHE A 132 16.79 -10.20 6.99
CA PHE A 132 16.79 -10.76 5.62
C PHE A 132 17.86 -10.11 4.73
N SER A 133 18.12 -10.72 3.57
CA SER A 133 18.96 -10.13 2.52
C SER A 133 18.09 -9.63 1.36
N MET A 134 18.50 -8.54 0.74
CA MET A 134 17.86 -7.99 -0.47
C MET A 134 17.91 -8.95 -1.67
N LYS A 135 18.78 -9.97 -1.63
CA LYS A 135 18.89 -11.01 -2.65
C LYS A 135 17.92 -12.19 -2.44
N GLN A 136 17.30 -12.28 -1.27
CA GLN A 136 16.30 -13.31 -0.96
C GLN A 136 15.20 -13.28 -2.02
N GLN A 137 14.78 -14.45 -2.49
CA GLN A 137 13.66 -14.58 -3.39
C GLN A 137 12.35 -14.58 -2.60
N VAL A 138 11.34 -13.89 -3.14
CA VAL A 138 9.98 -13.89 -2.64
C VAL A 138 8.99 -14.18 -3.76
N GLU A 139 7.92 -14.86 -3.40
CA GLU A 139 6.85 -15.27 -4.31
C GLU A 139 5.70 -14.26 -4.22
N THR A 140 5.50 -13.51 -5.30
CA THR A 140 4.36 -12.60 -5.45
C THR A 140 3.27 -13.25 -6.30
N VAL A 141 2.08 -12.66 -6.33
CA VAL A 141 0.99 -13.10 -7.22
C VAL A 141 1.42 -13.15 -8.70
N ALA A 142 2.32 -12.25 -9.12
CA ALA A 142 2.73 -12.14 -10.51
C ALA A 142 3.97 -12.97 -10.87
N SER A 143 4.93 -13.09 -9.95
CA SER A 143 6.22 -13.74 -10.21
C SER A 143 7.05 -13.97 -8.94
N ILE A 144 8.09 -14.81 -9.09
CA ILE A 144 9.20 -14.91 -8.14
C ILE A 144 10.21 -13.80 -8.46
N LYS A 145 10.65 -13.05 -7.45
CA LYS A 145 11.63 -11.96 -7.61
C LYS A 145 12.49 -11.77 -6.36
N SER A 146 13.58 -11.03 -6.49
CA SER A 146 14.37 -10.62 -5.32
C SER A 146 13.61 -9.62 -4.46
N MET A 147 13.96 -9.55 -3.16
CA MET A 147 13.44 -8.53 -2.26
C MET A 147 13.71 -7.11 -2.78
N GLN A 148 14.86 -6.87 -3.42
CA GLN A 148 15.14 -5.58 -4.07
C GLN A 148 14.08 -5.23 -5.12
N ASN A 149 13.81 -6.15 -6.05
CA ASN A 149 12.82 -5.92 -7.11
C ASN A 149 11.42 -5.73 -6.53
N PHE A 150 11.07 -6.49 -5.49
CA PHE A 150 9.79 -6.31 -4.78
C PHE A 150 9.66 -4.91 -4.15
N VAL A 151 10.71 -4.42 -3.50
CA VAL A 151 10.70 -3.10 -2.84
C VAL A 151 10.62 -1.97 -3.86
N ASP A 152 11.31 -2.10 -5.00
CA ASP A 152 11.41 -1.03 -6.00
C ASP A 152 10.19 -0.94 -6.94
N GLU A 153 9.36 -1.99 -6.99
CA GLU A 153 8.20 -2.08 -7.90
C GLU A 153 7.19 -0.93 -7.81
N PRO A 154 6.74 -0.50 -6.61
CA PRO A 154 5.84 0.63 -6.49
C PRO A 154 6.48 1.90 -7.03
N ALA A 155 7.77 2.10 -6.77
CA ALA A 155 8.49 3.26 -7.27
C ALA A 155 8.64 3.25 -8.79
N ASN A 156 8.96 2.09 -9.37
CA ASN A 156 9.04 1.92 -10.82
C ASN A 156 7.69 2.16 -11.50
N THR A 157 6.59 1.75 -10.86
CA THR A 157 5.22 2.00 -11.35
C THR A 157 4.87 3.48 -11.27
N ALA A 158 5.15 4.14 -10.13
CA ALA A 158 4.93 5.58 -9.97
C ALA A 158 5.72 6.40 -11.01
N LYS A 159 6.99 6.08 -11.24
CA LYS A 159 7.81 6.71 -12.30
C LYS A 159 7.21 6.52 -13.68
N SER A 160 6.72 5.32 -13.97
CA SER A 160 6.09 5.03 -15.26
C SER A 160 4.83 5.87 -15.47
N LEU A 161 4.03 6.09 -14.43
CA LEU A 161 2.86 6.98 -14.47
C LEU A 161 3.28 8.45 -14.66
N LEU A 162 4.26 8.94 -13.89
CA LEU A 162 4.75 10.32 -13.97
C LEU A 162 5.33 10.68 -15.35
N ARG A 163 5.88 9.69 -16.06
CA ARG A 163 6.45 9.87 -17.42
C ARG A 163 5.40 9.83 -18.53
N ARG A 164 4.13 9.51 -18.24
CA ARG A 164 3.10 9.49 -19.27
C ARG A 164 2.83 10.90 -19.79
N SER A 165 2.65 11.03 -21.10
CA SER A 165 2.32 12.32 -21.72
C SER A 165 0.96 12.87 -21.31
N ASP A 166 0.06 12.01 -20.84
CA ASP A 166 -1.26 12.36 -20.33
C ASP A 166 -1.29 12.46 -18.79
N PHE A 167 -0.14 12.54 -18.11
CA PHE A 167 -0.11 12.58 -16.64
C PHE A 167 -0.53 13.94 -16.04
N PRO A 168 -1.35 13.93 -14.97
CA PRO A 168 -2.25 12.85 -14.58
C PRO A 168 -3.49 12.87 -15.49
N LYS A 169 -3.91 11.69 -15.96
CA LYS A 169 -5.08 11.56 -16.85
C LYS A 169 -6.36 12.04 -16.15
N ASP A 170 -6.42 11.79 -14.85
CA ASP A 170 -7.54 12.09 -13.96
C ASP A 170 -7.07 12.13 -12.49
N LEU A 171 -8.00 12.46 -11.59
CA LEU A 171 -7.76 12.50 -10.15
C LEU A 171 -7.32 11.13 -9.59
N GLU A 172 -7.87 10.04 -10.12
CA GLU A 172 -7.51 8.69 -9.71
C GLU A 172 -6.04 8.40 -10.00
N THR A 173 -5.57 8.73 -11.21
CA THR A 173 -4.17 8.59 -11.61
C THR A 173 -3.23 9.39 -10.70
N LEU A 174 -3.62 10.62 -10.33
CA LEU A 174 -2.84 11.44 -9.38
C LEU A 174 -2.75 10.79 -7.99
N LEU A 175 -3.88 10.36 -7.44
CA LEU A 175 -3.95 9.76 -6.10
C LEU A 175 -3.24 8.41 -6.05
N THR A 176 -3.40 7.58 -7.07
CA THR A 176 -2.69 6.29 -7.20
C THR A 176 -1.20 6.48 -7.31
N THR A 177 -0.74 7.48 -8.05
CA THR A 177 0.71 7.78 -8.16
C THR A 177 1.29 8.16 -6.82
N ALA A 178 0.59 9.00 -6.04
CA ALA A 178 1.00 9.31 -4.69
C ALA A 178 0.99 8.06 -3.78
N ALA A 179 -0.07 7.25 -3.83
CA ALA A 179 -0.16 6.01 -3.07
C ALA A 179 1.04 5.07 -3.32
N LEU A 180 1.44 4.90 -4.59
CA LEU A 180 2.59 4.09 -4.98
C LEU A 180 3.92 4.62 -4.41
N ILE A 181 4.09 5.94 -4.31
CA ILE A 181 5.28 6.55 -3.69
C ILE A 181 5.33 6.21 -2.19
N PHE A 182 4.20 6.35 -1.48
CA PHE A 182 4.13 6.03 -0.05
C PHE A 182 4.24 4.52 0.21
N ASN A 183 3.73 3.69 -0.70
CA ASN A 183 3.94 2.24 -0.69
C ASN A 183 5.44 1.89 -0.80
N TYR A 184 6.17 2.52 -1.73
CA TYR A 184 7.63 2.37 -1.81
C TYR A 184 8.31 2.74 -0.48
N TYR A 185 7.95 3.87 0.13
CA TYR A 185 8.53 4.28 1.40
C TYR A 185 8.26 3.30 2.54
N GLY A 186 7.08 2.67 2.59
CA GLY A 186 6.78 1.68 3.61
C GLY A 186 7.61 0.41 3.43
N ARG A 187 7.73 -0.11 2.20
CA ARG A 187 8.64 -1.24 1.90
C ARG A 187 10.09 -0.91 2.23
N ARG A 188 10.58 0.25 1.77
CA ARG A 188 11.92 0.78 2.09
C ARG A 188 12.17 0.85 3.58
N SER A 189 11.18 1.27 4.37
CA SER A 189 11.36 1.41 5.81
C SER A 189 11.65 0.08 6.50
N ILE A 190 11.02 -1.02 6.07
CA ILE A 190 11.30 -2.37 6.56
C ILE A 190 12.73 -2.80 6.20
N CYS A 191 13.20 -2.46 5.00
CA CYS A 191 14.59 -2.69 4.62
C CYS A 191 15.56 -1.92 5.51
N LEU A 192 15.32 -0.64 5.77
CA LEU A 192 16.16 0.17 6.66
C LEU A 192 16.21 -0.36 8.09
N MET A 193 15.14 -1.01 8.56
CA MET A 193 15.08 -1.58 9.91
C MET A 193 15.77 -2.95 10.01
N TYR A 194 15.63 -3.81 9.00
CA TYR A 194 15.87 -5.24 9.18
C TYR A 194 16.71 -5.91 8.07
N ALA A 195 16.98 -5.25 6.95
CA ALA A 195 17.79 -5.85 5.90
C ALA A 195 19.28 -5.77 6.24
N GLN A 196 20.02 -6.84 5.96
CA GLN A 196 21.46 -6.94 6.22
C GLN A 196 22.32 -6.15 5.22
N ASP A 197 21.82 -6.00 4.00
CA ASP A 197 22.57 -5.52 2.84
C ASP A 197 21.78 -4.52 1.97
N TYR A 198 20.84 -3.78 2.58
CA TYR A 198 20.06 -2.78 1.85
C TYR A 198 20.91 -1.63 1.33
N ARG A 199 20.66 -1.27 0.07
CA ARG A 199 21.22 -0.10 -0.60
C ARG A 199 20.10 0.63 -1.31
N GLU A 200 20.14 1.95 -1.20
CA GLU A 200 19.18 2.82 -1.87
C GLU A 200 19.68 3.15 -3.28
N ASP A 201 19.28 2.31 -4.24
CA ASP A 201 19.71 2.41 -5.65
C ASP A 201 18.59 2.92 -6.57
N VAL A 202 17.39 3.18 -6.03
CA VAL A 202 16.26 3.70 -6.82
C VAL A 202 16.52 5.15 -7.18
N ASP A 203 16.60 5.43 -8.49
CA ASP A 203 16.53 6.81 -8.99
C ASP A 203 15.13 7.37 -8.73
N ILE A 204 15.08 8.47 -7.98
CA ILE A 204 13.88 9.18 -7.52
C ILE A 204 13.74 10.56 -8.17
N MET A 205 14.40 10.81 -9.32
CA MET A 205 14.33 12.09 -10.04
C MET A 205 12.88 12.53 -10.31
N GLU A 206 12.03 11.65 -10.83
CA GLU A 206 10.62 11.99 -11.09
C GLU A 206 9.85 12.32 -9.80
N PHE A 207 10.23 11.72 -8.67
CA PHE A 207 9.61 12.06 -7.39
C PHE A 207 10.02 13.45 -6.95
N SER A 208 11.27 13.85 -7.23
CA SER A 208 11.76 15.19 -6.91
C SER A 208 11.05 16.25 -7.75
N GLU A 209 10.79 15.97 -9.03
CA GLU A 209 10.02 16.86 -9.90
C GLU A 209 8.55 16.95 -9.48
N PHE A 210 7.97 15.82 -9.05
CA PHE A 210 6.59 15.77 -8.60
C PHE A 210 6.39 16.41 -7.22
N ILE A 211 7.16 16.02 -6.21
CA ILE A 211 6.96 16.43 -4.81
C ILE A 211 7.70 17.74 -4.47
N GLY A 212 8.80 18.02 -5.17
CA GLY A 212 9.75 19.08 -4.86
C GLY A 212 10.96 18.53 -4.09
N THR A 213 12.17 18.97 -4.47
CA THR A 213 13.45 18.43 -3.93
C THR A 213 13.54 18.52 -2.41
N ALA A 214 13.18 19.67 -1.82
CA ALA A 214 13.27 19.87 -0.37
C ALA A 214 12.26 19.00 0.39
N GLN A 215 11.05 18.88 -0.14
CA GLN A 215 9.97 18.06 0.40
C GLN A 215 10.31 16.57 0.33
N LEU A 216 10.88 16.11 -0.78
CA LEU A 216 11.33 14.73 -0.94
C LEU A 216 12.44 14.38 0.06
N ALA A 217 13.46 15.23 0.19
CA ALA A 217 14.53 15.03 1.16
C ALA A 217 14.02 14.97 2.62
N ALA A 218 12.98 15.75 2.94
CA ALA A 218 12.31 15.67 4.22
C ALA A 218 11.59 14.31 4.41
N LEU A 219 10.88 13.81 3.40
CA LEU A 219 10.26 12.48 3.43
C LEU A 219 11.28 11.36 3.60
N ASP A 220 12.41 11.40 2.88
CA ASP A 220 13.47 10.40 2.97
C ASP A 220 14.04 10.24 4.39
N THR A 221 14.08 11.36 5.12
CA THR A 221 14.52 11.41 6.51
C THR A 221 13.42 10.97 7.46
N PHE A 222 12.18 11.38 7.21
CA PHE A 222 11.04 11.22 8.10
C PHE A 222 10.45 9.80 8.08
N LEU A 223 10.34 9.17 6.91
CA LEU A 223 9.66 7.90 6.70
C LEU A 223 10.56 6.70 7.03
N LYS A 224 10.90 6.56 8.31
CA LYS A 224 11.73 5.47 8.85
C LYS A 224 11.06 4.82 10.06
N GLY A 225 10.81 3.52 9.94
CA GLY A 225 10.23 2.70 10.99
C GLY A 225 8.77 2.96 11.29
N TRP A 226 8.35 2.54 12.49
CA TRP A 226 6.96 2.68 12.93
C TRP A 226 6.68 4.11 13.37
N LEU A 227 5.76 4.80 12.70
CA LEU A 227 5.40 6.17 13.05
C LEU A 227 4.45 6.19 14.26
N ASN A 228 4.70 7.12 15.18
CA ASN A 228 3.77 7.40 16.28
C ASN A 228 2.67 8.38 15.85
N ALA A 229 1.66 8.58 16.71
CA ALA A 229 0.52 9.45 16.42
C ALA A 229 0.90 10.88 15.99
N ALA A 230 1.88 11.50 16.65
CA ALA A 230 2.33 12.85 16.29
C ALA A 230 3.02 12.88 14.92
N GLN A 231 3.79 11.84 14.59
CA GLN A 231 4.41 11.72 13.27
C GLN A 231 3.36 11.49 12.18
N ILE A 232 2.33 10.69 12.46
CA ILE A 232 1.20 10.45 11.54
C ILE A 232 0.48 11.77 11.24
N ASP A 233 0.22 12.60 12.26
CA ASP A 233 -0.44 13.89 12.08
C ASP A 233 0.39 14.86 11.22
N VAL A 234 1.71 14.93 11.45
CA VAL A 234 2.64 15.75 10.64
C VAL A 234 2.66 15.27 9.20
N LEU A 235 2.75 13.95 8.99
CA LEU A 235 2.72 13.36 7.65
C LEU A 235 1.39 13.64 6.95
N GLY A 236 0.28 13.59 7.67
CA GLY A 236 -1.04 13.84 7.14
C GLY A 236 -1.22 15.29 6.68
N GLN A 237 -0.68 16.26 7.42
CA GLN A 237 -0.66 17.66 6.99
C GLN A 237 0.18 17.87 5.73
N PHE A 238 1.36 17.25 5.68
CA PHE A 238 2.23 17.28 4.50
C PHE A 238 1.52 16.70 3.27
N TYR A 239 0.99 15.48 3.39
CA TYR A 239 0.32 14.77 2.30
C TYR A 239 -0.88 15.56 1.77
N PHE A 240 -1.73 16.06 2.68
CA PHE A 240 -2.92 16.83 2.30
C PHE A 240 -2.57 18.13 1.57
N GLY A 241 -1.54 18.85 2.03
CA GLY A 241 -1.04 20.05 1.37
C GLY A 241 -0.44 19.77 0.00
N MET A 242 0.37 18.72 -0.12
CA MET A 242 0.98 18.28 -1.38
C MET A 242 -0.09 17.92 -2.42
N ILE A 243 -1.01 17.02 -2.07
CA ILE A 243 -2.09 16.60 -2.99
C ILE A 243 -3.01 17.75 -3.34
N GLY A 244 -3.41 18.57 -2.36
CA GLY A 244 -4.24 19.74 -2.60
C GLY A 244 -3.60 20.74 -3.56
N THR A 245 -2.27 20.87 -3.53
CA THR A 245 -1.51 21.70 -4.48
C THR A 245 -1.52 21.07 -5.88
N LYS A 246 -1.23 19.77 -5.98
CA LYS A 246 -1.22 19.06 -7.27
C LYS A 246 -2.59 19.01 -7.95
N ILE A 247 -3.66 18.82 -7.20
CA ILE A 247 -5.03 18.90 -7.72
C ILE A 247 -5.28 20.23 -8.43
N LYS A 248 -4.82 21.35 -7.83
CA LYS A 248 -4.96 22.68 -8.42
C LYS A 248 -4.05 22.89 -9.62
N GLU A 249 -2.79 22.44 -9.53
CA GLU A 249 -1.79 22.52 -10.59
C GLU A 249 -2.27 21.84 -11.88
N TYR A 250 -2.94 20.68 -11.74
CA TYR A 250 -3.46 19.90 -12.87
C TYR A 250 -4.92 20.17 -13.22
N GLY A 251 -5.62 21.09 -12.52
CA GLY A 251 -7.00 21.45 -12.82
C GLY A 251 -8.01 20.30 -12.68
N LEU A 252 -7.83 19.44 -11.68
CA LEU A 252 -8.63 18.21 -11.49
C LEU A 252 -9.93 18.41 -10.68
N VAL A 253 -10.23 19.65 -10.27
CA VAL A 253 -11.44 20.07 -9.55
C VAL A 253 -11.83 21.49 -9.94
#